data_AF-A0A3B9BEN0-F1
#
_entry.id   AF-A0A3B9BEN0-F1
#
_cell.length_a   1.000
_cell.length_b   1.000
_cell.length_c   1.000
_cell.angle_alpha   90.00
_cell.angle_beta   90.00
_cell.angle_gamma   90.00
#
_symmetry.space_group_name_H-M   'P 1'
#
loop_
_entity.id
_entity.type
_entity.pdbx_description
1 polymer ?
#
loop_
_entity_poly.entity_id
_entity_poly.type
_entity_poly.pdbx_seq_one_letter_code
_entity_poly.pdbx_strand_id
1 'polypeptide(L)' 'MVRWLRARGDLEVDLTWKDGKLTAAALRAMQDGSFRIFVDGQLSALITLKQGETYRPQL' A
#
# COMPACT_ATOMS: atom_id res chain seq x y z
N MET A 1 -9.98 2.94 -10.81
CA MET A 1 -8.60 2.61 -10.41
C MET A 1 -7.82 3.92 -10.33
N VAL A 2 -7.01 4.08 -9.30
CA VAL A 2 -6.10 5.23 -9.15
C VAL A 2 -4.68 4.67 -9.09
N ARG A 3 -3.74 5.31 -9.78
CA ARG A 3 -2.35 4.85 -9.89
C ARG A 3 -1.36 5.95 -9.56
N TRP A 4 -0.15 5.55 -9.17
CA TRP A 4 1.00 6.42 -8.95
C TRP A 4 0.80 7.47 -7.85
N LEU A 5 -0.09 7.20 -6.89
CA LEU A 5 -0.21 8.05 -5.72
C LEU A 5 1.05 7.91 -4.87
N ARG A 6 1.55 9.02 -4.33
CA ARG A 6 2.69 9.02 -3.42
C ARG A 6 2.25 9.33 -2.00
N ALA A 7 2.57 8.43 -1.09
CA ALA A 7 2.46 8.63 0.34
C ALA A 7 3.80 9.11 0.92
N ARG A 8 3.75 9.62 2.16
CA ARG A 8 4.96 9.97 2.91
C ARG A 8 5.84 8.72 3.12
N GLY A 9 7.16 8.92 3.12
CA GLY A 9 8.13 7.82 3.20
C GLY A 9 8.43 7.17 1.85
N ASP A 10 8.14 7.85 0.74
CA ASP A 10 8.45 7.39 -0.61
C ASP A 10 7.81 6.03 -0.95
N LEU A 11 6.53 5.89 -0.57
CA LEU A 11 5.70 4.74 -0.90
C LEU A 11 4.74 5.12 -2.03
N GLU A 12 4.84 4.42 -3.14
CA GLU A 12 3.93 4.56 -4.27
C GLU A 12 2.76 3.58 -4.12
N VAL A 13 1.55 4.02 -4.46
CA VAL A 13 0.32 3.28 -4.19
C VAL A 13 -0.58 3.26 -5.43
N ASP A 14 -0.97 2.06 -5.82
CA ASP A 14 -2.02 1.78 -6.80
C ASP A 14 -3.23 1.14 -6.11
N LEU A 15 -4.43 1.66 -6.37
CA LEU A 15 -5.67 1.21 -5.74
C LEU A 15 -6.76 0.93 -6.77
N THR A 16 -7.44 -0.19 -6.62
CA THR A 16 -8.64 -0.54 -7.39
C THR A 16 -9.83 -0.63 -6.46
N TRP A 17 -10.92 0.01 -6.86
CA TRP A 17 -12.17 0.05 -6.12
C TRP A 17 -13.29 -0.47 -7.02
N LYS A 18 -14.27 -1.15 -6.42
CA LYS A 18 -15.52 -1.56 -7.07
C LYS A 18 -16.67 -1.39 -6.09
N ASP A 19 -17.76 -0.76 -6.53
CA ASP A 19 -18.97 -0.55 -5.72
C ASP A 19 -18.67 0.09 -4.34
N GLY A 20 -17.74 1.05 -4.31
CA GLY A 20 -17.31 1.74 -3.09
C GLY A 20 -16.36 0.95 -2.18
N LYS A 21 -15.98 -0.28 -2.54
CA LYS A 21 -15.08 -1.14 -1.76
C LYS A 21 -13.71 -1.28 -2.41
N LEU A 22 -12.65 -1.33 -1.60
CA LEU A 22 -11.30 -1.59 -2.09
C LEU A 22 -11.20 -3.07 -2.51
N THR A 23 -10.74 -3.34 -3.73
CA THR A 23 -10.64 -4.72 -4.25
C THR A 23 -9.22 -5.14 -4.62
N ALA A 24 -8.31 -4.18 -4.80
CA ALA A 24 -6.88 -4.46 -4.92
C ALA A 24 -6.06 -3.24 -4.49
N ALA A 25 -4.91 -3.51 -3.86
CA ALA A 25 -3.90 -2.52 -3.57
C ALA A 25 -2.50 -3.06 -3.90
N ALA A 26 -1.63 -2.19 -4.40
CA ALA A 26 -0.21 -2.45 -4.55
C ALA A 26 0.56 -1.27 -3.97
N LEU A 27 1.44 -1.53 -3.01
CA LEU A 27 2.26 -0.52 -2.36
C LEU A 27 3.72 -0.81 -2.65
N ARG A 28 4.38 0.06 -3.40
CA ARG A 28 5.77 -0.10 -3.84
C ARG A 28 6.68 0.86 -3.10
N ALA A 29 7.69 0.33 -2.43
CA ALA A 29 8.67 1.13 -1.73
C ALA A 29 9.69 1.71 -2.73
N MET A 30 9.81 3.04 -2.79
CA MET A 30 10.79 3.69 -3.66
C MET A 30 12.14 3.89 -2.96
N GLN A 31 12.20 3.60 -1.66
CA GLN A 31 13.40 3.48 -0.83
C GLN A 31 13.14 2.47 0.29
N ASP A 32 14.19 2.04 0.99
CA ASP A 32 14.04 1.21 2.18
C ASP A 32 13.19 1.90 3.24
N GLY A 33 12.22 1.18 3.83
CA GLY A 33 11.34 1.76 4.83
C GLY A 33 10.51 0.72 5.58
N SER A 34 9.92 1.17 6.68
CA SER A 34 8.98 0.38 7.47
C SER A 34 7.65 1.09 7.58
N PHE A 35 6.56 0.37 7.30
CA PHE A 35 5.23 0.93 7.10
C PHE A 35 4.21 0.15 7.93
N ARG A 36 3.17 0.85 8.39
CA ARG A 36 1.91 0.23 8.85
C ARG A 36 0.81 0.65 7.89
N ILE A 37 0.03 -0.32 7.43
CA ILE A 37 -1.05 -0.11 6.47
C ILE A 37 -2.38 -0.28 7.21
N PHE A 38 -3.26 0.70 7.10
CA PHE A 38 -4.62 0.63 7.65
C PHE A 38 -5.60 0.41 6.50
N VAL A 39 -6.39 -0.66 6.57
CA VAL A 39 -7.39 -1.01 5.56
C VAL A 39 -8.57 -1.70 6.23
N ASP A 40 -9.80 -1.36 5.83
CA ASP A 40 -11.05 -1.95 6.34
C ASP A 40 -11.11 -2.10 7.87
N GLY A 41 -10.69 -1.06 8.59
CA GLY A 41 -10.74 -1.03 10.05
C GLY A 41 -9.58 -1.75 10.76
N GLN A 42 -8.68 -2.38 10.01
CA GLN A 42 -7.56 -3.15 10.56
C GLN A 42 -6.21 -2.49 10.24
N LEU A 43 -5.38 -2.35 11.28
CA LEU A 43 -3.99 -1.93 11.15
C LEU A 43 -3.08 -3.15 11.02
N SER A 44 -2.20 -3.16 10.02
CA SER A 44 -1.21 -4.22 9.84
C SER A 44 -0.17 -4.22 10.97
N ALA A 45 0.55 -5.34 11.11
CA ALA A 45 1.85 -5.32 11.76
C ALA A 45 2.82 -4.37 11.02
N LEU A 46 3.96 -4.04 11.64
CA LEU A 46 5.00 -3.28 10.96
C LEU A 46 5.58 -4.15 9.82
N ILE A 47 5.52 -3.63 8.60
CA ILE A 47 6.06 -4.28 7.40
C ILE A 47 7.30 -3.51 6.98
N THR A 48 8.42 -4.20 6.84
CA THR A 48 9.64 -3.61 6.29
C THR A 48 9.73 -3.99 4.82
N LEU A 49 9.93 -2.99 3.97
CA LEU A 49 10.12 -3.15 2.54
C LEU A 49 11.46 -2.55 2.13
N LYS A 50 12.17 -3.27 1.28
CA LYS A 50 13.34 -2.76 0.55
C LYS A 50 12.91 -1.99 -0.69
N GLN A 51 13.78 -1.10 -1.15
CA GLN A 51 13.56 -0.40 -2.42
C GLN A 51 13.19 -1.37 -3.54
N GLY A 52 12.09 -1.05 -4.24
CA GLY A 52 11.54 -1.85 -5.33
C GLY A 52 10.56 -2.95 -4.89
N GLU A 53 10.51 -3.31 -3.60
CA GLU A 53 9.57 -4.32 -3.11
C GLU A 53 8.14 -3.80 -3.15
N THR A 54 7.22 -4.72 -3.42
CA THR A 54 5.79 -4.44 -3.48
C THR A 54 5.04 -5.28 -2.45
N TYR A 55 4.28 -4.60 -1.61
CA TYR A 55 3.35 -5.22 -0.67
C TYR A 55 1.93 -5.19 -1.21
N ARG A 56 1.19 -6.28 -1.00
CA ARG A 56 -0.23 -6.41 -1.36
C ARG A 56 -0.99 -6.82 -0.10
N PRO A 57 -1.75 -5.91 0.52
CA PRO A 57 -2.53 -6.25 1.70
C PRO A 57 -3.65 -7.22 1.32
N GLN A 58 -4.04 -8.04 2.28
CA GLN A 58 -5.27 -8.82 2.19
C GLN A 58 -6.46 -7.88 2.42
N LEU A 59 -7.48 -7.98 1.57
CA LEU A 59 -8.68 -7.13 1.51
C LEU A 59 -9.93 -7.96 1.77
#